data_AF-A0A6N7CYG5-F1
#
_entry.id   AF-A0A6N7CYG5-F1
#
_cell.length_a   1.000
_cell.length_b   1.000
_cell.length_c   1.000
_cell.angle_alpha   90.00
_cell.angle_beta   90.00
_cell.angle_gamma   90.00
#
_symmetry.space_group_name_H-M   'P 1'
#
loop_
_entity.id
_entity.type
_entity.pdbx_description
1 polymer ?
#
loop_
_entity_poly.entity_id
_entity_poly.type
_entity_poly.pdbx_seq_one_letter_code
_entity_poly.pdbx_strand_id
1 'polypeptide(L)'
;MTESRPGRIPVGDPIALRFDPETKHRLDEMAEGLGPRRFGALIRVACRRLVTQPKAVRNRLEEARRLSAVRRAIPLVMLTLKLEPDTVQKFTALAVEYDTTVSALVRIALHRFLETPGRYKHPMLREAEWTGLSEKVEVMVNPSAKQQIWRLAGRHGTSLGTALLRVALRRLLDKPGDLATDLETIAPLRDLRPEIFPARVNVHFDAPLRDSLDGLAARVGSDRAELMRLAAERVLEAPGMIEQAVNREIFRSEKNRAHLMARHVRRQARRRTQPD
;
A
#
# COMPACT_ATOMS: atom_id res chain seq x y z
N MET A 1 -14.64 21.64 38.56
CA MET A 1 -13.58 20.65 38.89
C MET A 1 -14.11 19.27 38.53
N THR A 2 -13.63 18.67 37.45
CA THR A 2 -14.16 17.40 36.92
C THR A 2 -13.32 16.22 37.41
N GLU A 3 -13.96 15.32 38.15
CA GLU A 3 -13.37 14.09 38.67
C GLU A 3 -12.81 13.22 37.54
N SER A 4 -11.47 13.03 37.55
CA SER A 4 -10.79 12.13 36.64
C SER A 4 -11.06 10.67 37.03
N ARG A 5 -11.86 9.98 36.21
CA ARG A 5 -12.13 8.53 36.33
C ARG A 5 -10.81 7.74 36.39
N PRO A 6 -10.55 6.94 37.44
CA PRO A 6 -9.30 6.21 37.60
C PRO A 6 -9.25 5.02 36.62
N GLY A 7 -8.48 5.20 35.54
CA GLY A 7 -8.26 4.20 34.49
C GLY A 7 -7.84 4.73 33.13
N ARG A 8 -7.89 6.05 32.90
CA ARG A 8 -7.35 6.67 31.68
C ARG A 8 -6.09 7.45 32.01
N ILE A 9 -4.95 6.97 31.55
CA ILE A 9 -3.78 7.83 31.37
C ILE A 9 -4.25 8.97 30.42
N PRO A 10 -3.95 10.25 30.69
CA PRO A 10 -4.05 11.30 29.69
C PRO A 10 -2.92 11.07 28.69
N VAL A 11 -3.16 10.09 27.83
CA VAL A 11 -2.34 9.84 26.67
C VAL A 11 -2.89 10.81 25.61
N GLY A 12 -2.03 11.58 24.94
CA GLY A 12 -2.43 12.69 24.05
C GLY A 12 -3.46 12.32 22.98
N ASP A 13 -3.75 13.24 22.05
CA ASP A 13 -4.88 13.08 21.11
C ASP A 13 -4.95 11.70 20.45
N PRO A 14 -6.12 11.04 20.46
CA PRO A 14 -6.24 9.69 19.94
C PRO A 14 -5.87 9.64 18.46
N ILE A 15 -5.08 8.63 18.09
CA ILE A 15 -4.72 8.38 16.70
C ILE A 15 -5.70 7.34 16.16
N ALA A 16 -6.36 7.68 15.06
CA ALA A 16 -7.25 6.77 14.36
C ALA A 16 -6.43 5.77 13.54
N LEU A 17 -6.40 4.53 14.01
CA LEU A 17 -5.84 3.40 13.28
C LEU A 17 -6.90 2.80 12.40
N ARG A 18 -6.48 2.35 11.22
CA ARG A 18 -7.35 1.66 10.29
C ARG A 18 -6.72 0.32 9.92
N PHE A 19 -7.52 -0.73 10.01
CA PHE A 19 -7.14 -2.09 9.67
C PHE A 19 -8.09 -2.65 8.62
N ASP A 20 -7.64 -3.69 7.92
CA ASP A 20 -8.56 -4.57 7.22
C ASP A 20 -9.38 -5.38 8.25
N PRO A 21 -10.57 -5.89 7.86
CA PRO A 21 -11.44 -6.59 8.79
C PRO A 21 -10.80 -7.79 9.47
N GLU A 22 -9.98 -8.55 8.75
CA GLU A 22 -9.35 -9.78 9.24
C GLU A 22 -8.28 -9.47 10.28
N THR A 23 -7.37 -8.54 9.98
CA THR A 23 -6.36 -8.09 10.95
C THR A 23 -7.02 -7.51 12.19
N LYS A 24 -8.11 -6.72 12.05
CA LYS A 24 -8.84 -6.20 13.20
C LYS A 24 -9.41 -7.31 14.06
N HIS A 25 -10.07 -8.30 13.46
CA HIS A 25 -10.69 -9.41 14.17
C HIS A 25 -9.66 -10.20 14.97
N ARG A 26 -8.54 -10.58 14.34
CA ARG A 26 -7.46 -11.30 15.02
C ARG A 26 -6.82 -10.51 16.17
N LEU A 27 -6.71 -9.19 16.04
CA LEU A 27 -6.22 -8.32 17.12
C LEU A 27 -7.23 -8.23 18.27
N ASP A 28 -8.53 -8.26 18.00
CA ASP A 28 -9.55 -8.29 19.03
C ASP A 28 -9.49 -9.59 19.82
N GLU A 29 -9.44 -10.74 19.12
CA GLU A 29 -9.32 -12.06 19.77
C GLU A 29 -8.07 -12.13 20.65
N MET A 30 -6.93 -11.66 20.14
CA MET A 30 -5.70 -11.58 20.93
C MET A 30 -5.88 -10.65 22.13
N ALA A 31 -6.51 -9.49 21.98
CA ALA A 31 -6.72 -8.55 23.06
C ALA A 31 -7.70 -9.09 24.12
N GLU A 32 -8.74 -9.81 23.71
CA GLU A 32 -9.72 -10.46 24.57
C GLU A 32 -9.08 -11.58 25.39
N GLY A 33 -8.25 -12.41 24.76
CA GLY A 33 -7.47 -13.44 25.45
C GLY A 33 -6.52 -12.88 26.51
N LEU A 34 -6.08 -11.64 26.36
CA LEU A 34 -5.26 -10.94 27.36
C LEU A 34 -6.09 -10.36 28.50
N GLY A 35 -7.40 -10.14 28.31
CA GLY A 35 -8.33 -9.56 29.27
C GLY A 35 -8.98 -8.23 28.82
N PRO A 36 -9.98 -7.73 29.57
CA PRO A 36 -10.84 -6.65 29.10
C PRO A 36 -10.09 -5.33 28.89
N ARG A 37 -10.41 -4.63 27.78
CA ARG A 37 -9.93 -3.28 27.43
C ARG A 37 -8.41 -3.18 27.18
N ARG A 38 -7.78 -4.26 26.70
CA ARG A 38 -6.32 -4.32 26.49
C ARG A 38 -5.85 -3.99 25.08
N PHE A 39 -6.76 -3.83 24.12
CA PHE A 39 -6.43 -3.52 22.72
C PHE A 39 -5.45 -2.34 22.58
N GLY A 40 -5.73 -1.21 23.25
CA GLY A 40 -4.86 -0.04 23.17
C GLY A 40 -3.45 -0.28 23.73
N ALA A 41 -3.33 -1.13 24.75
CA ALA A 41 -2.03 -1.51 25.31
C ALA A 41 -1.28 -2.49 24.39
N LEU A 42 -2.00 -3.45 23.79
CA LEU A 42 -1.48 -4.37 22.77
C LEU A 42 -0.83 -3.58 21.62
N ILE A 43 -1.56 -2.62 21.04
CA ILE A 43 -1.03 -1.81 19.94
C ILE A 43 0.17 -0.96 20.36
N ARG A 44 0.14 -0.35 21.55
CA ARG A 44 1.31 0.39 22.05
C ARG A 44 2.54 -0.49 22.19
N VAL A 45 2.38 -1.70 22.74
CA VAL A 45 3.49 -2.69 22.84
C VAL A 45 4.02 -3.06 21.46
N ALA A 46 3.13 -3.35 20.51
CA ALA A 46 3.51 -3.66 19.14
C ALA A 46 4.35 -2.53 18.51
N CYS A 47 3.89 -1.29 18.64
CA CYS A 47 4.60 -0.11 18.14
C CYS A 47 5.96 0.07 18.82
N ARG A 48 6.06 -0.13 20.14
CA ARG A 48 7.34 -0.04 20.86
C ARG A 48 8.33 -1.10 20.38
N ARG A 49 7.88 -2.33 20.18
CA ARG A 49 8.72 -3.41 19.63
C ARG A 49 9.24 -3.07 18.24
N LEU A 50 8.39 -2.45 17.41
CA LEU A 50 8.79 -2.00 16.07
C LEU A 50 9.89 -0.94 16.15
N VAL A 51 9.72 0.07 17.00
CA VAL A 51 10.69 1.16 17.20
C VAL A 51 12.03 0.66 17.75
N THR A 52 12.03 -0.38 18.60
CA THR A 52 13.29 -0.94 19.14
C THR A 52 14.07 -1.78 18.13
N GLN A 53 13.49 -2.12 16.96
CA GLN A 53 14.14 -2.93 15.92
C GLN A 53 14.12 -2.24 14.54
N PRO A 54 14.64 -0.99 14.40
CA PRO A 54 14.42 -0.16 13.23
C PRO A 54 15.05 -0.73 11.95
N LYS A 55 16.17 -1.46 12.05
CA LYS A 55 16.86 -2.04 10.88
C LYS A 55 16.00 -3.07 10.12
N ALA A 56 15.14 -3.81 10.84
CA ALA A 56 14.28 -4.83 10.25
C ALA A 56 12.92 -4.28 9.77
N VAL A 57 12.69 -2.96 9.86
CA VAL A 57 11.42 -2.33 9.48
C VAL A 57 11.36 -2.13 7.97
N ARG A 58 12.42 -1.60 7.35
CA ARG A 58 12.45 -1.28 5.91
C ARG A 58 12.13 -2.49 5.04
N ASN A 59 12.90 -3.57 5.16
CA ASN A 59 12.71 -4.77 4.33
C ASN A 59 11.31 -5.38 4.50
N ARG A 60 10.78 -5.35 5.73
CA ARG A 60 9.45 -5.89 6.03
C ARG A 60 8.34 -5.00 5.50
N LEU A 61 8.54 -3.69 5.54
CA LEU A 61 7.62 -2.72 4.95
C LEU A 61 7.57 -2.87 3.42
N GLU A 62 8.72 -2.99 2.77
CA GLU A 62 8.81 -3.24 1.33
C GLU A 62 8.13 -4.57 0.95
N GLU A 63 8.34 -5.62 1.74
CA GLU A 63 7.65 -6.89 1.52
C GLU A 63 6.13 -6.79 1.70
N ALA A 64 5.67 -6.12 2.76
CA ALA A 64 4.24 -5.90 2.98
C ALA A 64 3.61 -5.10 1.83
N ARG A 65 4.29 -4.07 1.31
CA ARG A 65 3.88 -3.30 0.13
C ARG A 65 3.82 -4.18 -1.12
N ARG A 66 4.82 -5.03 -1.36
CA ARG A 66 4.83 -5.97 -2.50
C ARG A 66 3.64 -6.93 -2.43
N LEU A 67 3.41 -7.56 -1.28
CA LEU A 67 2.29 -8.49 -1.08
C LEU A 67 0.94 -7.78 -1.21
N SER A 68 0.80 -6.57 -0.67
CA SER A 68 -0.39 -5.73 -0.83
C SER A 68 -0.64 -5.41 -2.31
N ALA A 69 0.39 -5.01 -3.05
CA ALA A 69 0.28 -4.73 -4.48
C ALA A 69 -0.15 -5.96 -5.29
N VAL A 70 0.37 -7.14 -4.97
CA VAL A 70 -0.07 -8.40 -5.62
C VAL A 70 -1.56 -8.66 -5.37
N ARG A 71 -2.02 -8.55 -4.12
CA ARG A 71 -3.44 -8.78 -3.76
C ARG A 71 -4.38 -7.77 -4.40
N ARG A 72 -3.92 -6.54 -4.62
CA ARG A 72 -4.71 -5.43 -5.17
C ARG A 72 -4.55 -5.27 -6.68
N ALA A 73 -3.71 -6.07 -7.33
CA ALA A 73 -3.46 -5.97 -8.75
C ALA A 73 -4.77 -6.14 -9.55
N ILE A 74 -5.07 -5.16 -10.39
CA ILE A 74 -6.14 -5.23 -11.36
C ILE A 74 -5.59 -5.97 -12.58
N PRO A 75 -6.27 -7.01 -13.08
CA PRO A 75 -5.81 -7.73 -14.27
C PRO A 75 -5.63 -6.81 -15.47
N LEU A 76 -4.60 -7.09 -16.25
CA LEU A 76 -4.38 -6.43 -17.54
C LEU A 76 -5.57 -6.71 -18.48
N VAL A 77 -5.84 -5.77 -19.38
CA VAL A 77 -6.87 -5.92 -20.40
C VAL A 77 -6.23 -6.12 -21.77
N MET A 78 -6.81 -7.03 -22.55
CA MET A 78 -6.40 -7.27 -23.92
C MET A 78 -6.86 -6.11 -24.81
N LEU A 79 -5.96 -5.67 -25.68
CA LEU A 79 -6.22 -4.72 -26.75
C LEU A 79 -5.75 -5.33 -28.07
N THR A 80 -6.66 -5.37 -29.05
CA THR A 80 -6.32 -5.71 -30.43
C THR A 80 -5.99 -4.44 -31.19
N LEU A 81 -4.81 -4.41 -31.80
CA LEU A 81 -4.29 -3.29 -32.57
C LEU A 81 -4.03 -3.75 -33.99
N LYS A 82 -4.35 -2.90 -34.96
CA LYS A 82 -3.88 -3.09 -36.32
C LYS A 82 -2.62 -2.25 -36.52
N LEU A 83 -1.54 -2.90 -36.94
CA LEU A 83 -0.23 -2.32 -37.21
C LEU A 83 0.25 -2.75 -38.60
N GLU A 84 1.23 -2.04 -39.12
CA GLU A 84 1.94 -2.42 -40.35
C GLU A 84 2.92 -3.57 -40.04
N PRO A 85 3.16 -4.48 -41.00
CA PRO A 85 4.07 -5.61 -40.80
C PRO A 85 5.46 -5.21 -40.30
N ASP A 86 6.05 -4.15 -40.86
CA ASP A 86 7.36 -3.61 -40.45
C ASP A 86 7.38 -3.16 -38.98
N THR A 87 6.29 -2.53 -38.52
CA THR A 87 6.14 -2.10 -37.12
C THR A 87 6.11 -3.30 -36.19
N VAL A 88 5.36 -4.34 -36.56
CA VAL A 88 5.28 -5.58 -35.78
C VAL A 88 6.65 -6.25 -35.70
N GLN A 89 7.36 -6.36 -36.83
CA GLN A 89 8.71 -6.93 -36.87
C GLN A 89 9.69 -6.17 -35.97
N LYS A 90 9.67 -4.84 -35.98
CA LYS A 90 10.51 -4.00 -35.11
C LYS A 90 10.23 -4.23 -33.63
N PHE A 91 8.97 -4.29 -33.23
CA PHE A 91 8.61 -4.59 -31.83
C PHE A 91 8.97 -6.01 -31.42
N THR A 92 8.80 -6.99 -32.30
CA THR A 92 9.20 -8.37 -32.03
C THR A 92 10.72 -8.49 -31.90
N ALA A 93 11.49 -7.83 -32.78
CA ALA A 93 12.95 -7.80 -32.68
C ALA A 93 13.43 -7.17 -31.37
N LEU A 94 12.85 -6.01 -30.98
CA LEU A 94 13.15 -5.38 -29.68
C LEU A 94 12.75 -6.28 -28.50
N ALA A 95 11.63 -6.98 -28.60
CA ALA A 95 11.21 -7.90 -27.54
C ALA A 95 12.22 -9.04 -27.35
N VAL A 96 12.79 -9.57 -28.44
CA VAL A 96 13.84 -10.59 -28.39
C VAL A 96 15.15 -10.01 -27.85
N GLU A 97 15.55 -8.82 -28.30
CA GLU A 97 16.79 -8.16 -27.88
C GLU A 97 16.85 -7.92 -26.36
N TYR A 98 15.72 -7.52 -25.76
CA TYR A 98 15.61 -7.19 -24.33
C TYR A 98 15.01 -8.32 -23.47
N ASP A 99 14.92 -9.55 -24.00
CA ASP A 99 14.33 -10.73 -23.34
C ASP A 99 12.97 -10.42 -22.67
N THR A 100 12.07 -9.83 -23.44
CA THR A 100 10.78 -9.31 -22.95
C THR A 100 9.64 -9.63 -23.92
N THR A 101 8.46 -9.06 -23.64
CA THR A 101 7.27 -9.22 -24.47
C THR A 101 6.89 -7.91 -25.14
N VAL A 102 6.24 -8.01 -26.31
CA VAL A 102 5.64 -6.85 -26.97
C VAL A 102 4.65 -6.13 -26.03
N SER A 103 3.89 -6.88 -25.22
CA SER A 103 2.99 -6.29 -24.22
C SER A 103 3.73 -5.43 -23.18
N ALA A 104 4.93 -5.82 -22.74
CA ALA A 104 5.73 -5.01 -21.83
C ALA A 104 6.23 -3.72 -22.50
N LEU A 105 6.72 -3.82 -23.74
CA LEU A 105 7.15 -2.65 -24.53
C LEU A 105 5.98 -1.68 -24.79
N VAL A 106 4.79 -2.19 -25.10
CA VAL A 106 3.58 -1.36 -25.25
C VAL A 106 3.23 -0.64 -23.95
N ARG A 107 3.30 -1.32 -22.80
CA ARG A 107 3.03 -0.68 -21.50
C ARG A 107 4.04 0.42 -21.18
N ILE A 108 5.32 0.22 -21.51
CA ILE A 108 6.35 1.26 -21.42
C ILE A 108 6.01 2.45 -22.33
N ALA A 109 5.68 2.19 -23.59
CA ALA A 109 5.32 3.23 -24.55
C ALA A 109 4.13 4.07 -24.05
N LEU A 110 3.09 3.41 -23.55
CA LEU A 110 1.92 4.05 -22.99
C LEU A 110 2.27 4.89 -21.75
N HIS A 111 3.06 4.34 -20.83
CA HIS A 111 3.47 5.07 -19.63
C HIS A 111 4.27 6.33 -19.98
N ARG A 112 5.33 6.21 -20.78
CA ARG A 112 6.14 7.35 -21.25
C ARG A 112 5.30 8.39 -21.98
N PHE A 113 4.38 7.95 -22.82
CA PHE A 113 3.49 8.84 -23.56
C PHE A 113 2.54 9.58 -22.61
N LEU A 114 1.96 8.91 -21.61
CA LEU A 114 1.03 9.52 -20.67
C LEU A 114 1.70 10.50 -19.70
N GLU A 115 2.94 10.22 -19.29
CA GLU A 115 3.77 11.14 -18.50
C GLU A 115 4.12 12.41 -19.28
N THR A 116 4.42 12.29 -20.58
CA THR A 116 4.73 13.45 -21.42
C THR A 116 4.07 13.36 -22.80
N PRO A 117 2.76 13.67 -22.91
CA PRO A 117 2.01 13.49 -24.16
C PRO A 117 2.52 14.38 -25.29
N GLY A 118 3.05 15.56 -24.96
CA GLY A 118 3.54 16.54 -25.93
C GLY A 118 2.45 17.00 -26.92
N ARG A 119 2.86 17.36 -28.13
CA ARG A 119 1.93 17.71 -29.23
C ARG A 119 1.54 16.45 -30.00
N TYR A 120 0.45 15.81 -29.61
CA TYR A 120 0.00 14.54 -30.21
C TYR A 120 -1.18 14.66 -31.17
N LYS A 121 -1.87 15.81 -31.24
CA LYS A 121 -3.09 15.97 -32.06
C LYS A 121 -2.85 15.70 -33.55
N HIS A 122 -1.89 16.38 -34.17
CA HIS A 122 -1.63 16.19 -35.61
C HIS A 122 -1.09 14.79 -35.93
N PRO A 123 -0.10 14.23 -35.19
CA PRO A 123 0.30 12.84 -35.38
C PRO A 123 -0.85 11.86 -35.26
N MET A 124 -1.75 12.04 -34.30
CA MET A 124 -2.91 11.17 -34.10
C MET A 124 -3.90 11.22 -35.26
N LEU A 125 -4.17 12.41 -35.81
CA LEU A 125 -5.05 12.53 -36.98
C LEU A 125 -4.43 11.87 -38.21
N ARG A 126 -3.11 12.04 -38.42
CA ARG A 126 -2.38 11.36 -39.48
C ARG A 126 -2.43 9.83 -39.34
N GLU A 127 -2.27 9.33 -38.12
CA GLU A 127 -2.40 7.90 -37.79
C GLU A 127 -3.83 7.37 -37.98
N ALA A 128 -4.85 8.23 -37.87
CA ALA A 128 -6.24 7.84 -38.09
C ALA A 128 -6.55 7.67 -39.59
N GLU A 129 -5.93 8.47 -40.45
CA GLU A 129 -6.05 8.39 -41.91
C GLU A 129 -5.10 7.37 -42.54
N TRP A 130 -4.20 6.78 -41.74
CA TRP A 130 -3.16 5.90 -42.23
C TRP A 130 -3.72 4.62 -42.86
N THR A 131 -3.25 4.32 -44.06
CA THR A 131 -3.60 3.11 -44.82
C THR A 131 -2.46 2.08 -44.72
N GLY A 132 -2.77 0.78 -44.83
CA GLY A 132 -1.76 -0.30 -44.74
C GLY A 132 -1.65 -1.02 -43.39
N LEU A 133 -2.63 -0.83 -42.50
CA LEU A 133 -2.73 -1.55 -41.22
C LEU A 133 -3.33 -2.96 -41.43
N SER A 134 -2.49 -3.96 -41.70
CA SER A 134 -2.92 -5.34 -41.99
C SER A 134 -2.79 -6.29 -40.81
N GLU A 135 -1.72 -6.19 -40.03
CA GLU A 135 -1.41 -7.14 -38.97
C GLU A 135 -2.20 -6.86 -37.71
N LYS A 136 -2.84 -7.89 -37.15
CA LYS A 136 -3.51 -7.81 -35.85
C LYS A 136 -2.56 -8.25 -34.75
N VAL A 137 -2.30 -7.36 -33.81
CA VAL A 137 -1.48 -7.64 -32.63
C VAL A 137 -2.34 -7.52 -31.39
N GLU A 138 -2.32 -8.56 -30.56
CA GLU A 138 -2.97 -8.55 -29.26
C GLU A 138 -1.95 -8.24 -28.18
N VAL A 139 -2.23 -7.21 -27.39
CA VAL A 139 -1.34 -6.75 -26.31
C VAL A 139 -2.10 -6.57 -25.02
N MET A 140 -1.44 -6.91 -23.92
CA MET A 140 -1.98 -6.75 -22.57
C MET A 140 -1.51 -5.42 -21.98
N VAL A 141 -2.45 -4.56 -21.60
CA VAL A 141 -2.16 -3.24 -21.04
C VAL A 141 -2.90 -2.97 -19.73
N ASN A 142 -2.41 -1.98 -18.98
CA ASN A 142 -3.08 -1.49 -17.79
C ASN A 142 -4.44 -0.86 -18.17
N PRO A 143 -5.55 -1.25 -17.50
CA PRO A 143 -6.87 -0.65 -17.71
C PRO A 143 -6.89 0.88 -17.65
N SER A 144 -6.13 1.47 -16.71
CA SER A 144 -6.01 2.91 -16.50
C SER A 144 -5.34 3.59 -17.69
N ALA A 145 -4.24 3.03 -18.19
CA ALA A 145 -3.53 3.55 -19.36
C ALA A 145 -4.43 3.53 -20.60
N LYS A 146 -5.18 2.44 -20.81
CA LYS A 146 -6.22 2.36 -21.85
C LYS A 146 -7.25 3.48 -21.67
N GLN A 147 -7.84 3.60 -20.49
CA GLN A 147 -8.87 4.63 -20.24
C GLN A 147 -8.33 6.06 -20.45
N GLN A 148 -7.10 6.33 -20.03
CA GLN A 148 -6.47 7.65 -20.19
C GLN A 148 -6.19 7.98 -21.66
N ILE A 149 -5.67 7.03 -22.44
CA ILE A 149 -5.48 7.21 -23.90
C ILE A 149 -6.81 7.50 -24.58
N TRP A 150 -7.87 6.71 -24.30
CA TRP A 150 -9.18 6.94 -24.90
C TRP A 150 -9.79 8.27 -24.47
N ARG A 151 -9.56 8.69 -23.21
CA ARG A 151 -9.99 10.02 -22.73
C ARG A 151 -9.24 11.14 -23.43
N LEU A 152 -7.92 11.01 -23.63
CA LEU A 152 -7.10 12.02 -24.33
C LEU A 152 -7.50 12.14 -25.80
N ALA A 153 -7.69 11.00 -26.48
CA ALA A 153 -8.15 10.97 -27.87
C ALA A 153 -9.59 11.49 -28.01
N GLY A 154 -10.47 11.10 -27.07
CA GLY A 154 -11.88 11.48 -27.04
C GLY A 154 -12.14 12.99 -27.02
N ARG A 155 -11.18 13.79 -26.53
CA ARG A 155 -11.21 15.27 -26.61
C ARG A 155 -11.23 15.81 -28.05
N HIS A 156 -10.91 14.96 -29.03
CA HIS A 156 -10.79 15.33 -30.44
C HIS A 156 -11.66 14.47 -31.36
N GLY A 157 -12.40 13.50 -30.82
CA GLY A 157 -13.24 12.58 -31.58
C GLY A 157 -13.38 11.22 -30.90
N THR A 158 -14.57 10.63 -30.98
CA THR A 158 -14.92 9.40 -30.23
C THR A 158 -14.18 8.14 -30.69
N SER A 159 -13.55 8.16 -31.87
CA SER A 159 -12.93 6.99 -32.51
C SER A 159 -11.40 7.07 -32.71
N LEU A 160 -10.69 7.98 -32.00
CA LEU A 160 -9.26 8.23 -32.22
C LEU A 160 -8.31 7.50 -31.25
N GLY A 161 -8.83 6.66 -30.35
CA GLY A 161 -8.03 6.00 -29.31
C GLY A 161 -6.93 5.07 -29.85
N THR A 162 -7.24 4.27 -30.88
CA THR A 162 -6.27 3.36 -31.49
C THR A 162 -5.19 4.10 -32.29
N ALA A 163 -5.55 5.21 -32.94
CA ALA A 163 -4.59 6.08 -33.61
C ALA A 163 -3.62 6.72 -32.60
N LEU A 164 -4.13 7.23 -31.47
CA LEU A 164 -3.28 7.79 -30.41
C LEU A 164 -2.35 6.74 -29.79
N LEU A 165 -2.84 5.51 -29.64
CA LEU A 165 -2.00 4.40 -29.20
C LEU A 165 -0.86 4.13 -30.19
N ARG A 166 -1.14 4.10 -31.51
CA ARG A 166 -0.09 3.97 -32.52
C ARG A 166 0.95 5.10 -32.44
N VAL A 167 0.53 6.36 -32.22
CA VAL A 167 1.47 7.47 -31.98
C VAL A 167 2.41 7.17 -30.81
N ALA A 168 1.89 6.65 -29.69
CA ALA A 168 2.71 6.28 -28.54
C ALA A 168 3.73 5.18 -28.89
N LEU A 169 3.31 4.17 -29.65
CA LEU A 169 4.19 3.09 -30.11
C LEU A 169 5.28 3.59 -31.06
N ARG A 170 4.92 4.43 -32.05
CA ARG A 170 5.87 5.05 -32.98
C ARG A 170 6.91 5.85 -32.23
N ARG A 171 6.48 6.63 -31.24
CA ARG A 171 7.40 7.43 -30.42
C ARG A 171 8.41 6.58 -29.65
N LEU A 172 8.02 5.38 -29.19
CA LEU A 172 8.95 4.45 -28.56
C LEU A 172 9.97 3.91 -29.58
N LEU A 173 9.52 3.51 -30.77
CA LEU A 173 10.43 3.02 -31.82
C LEU A 173 11.40 4.10 -32.31
N ASP A 174 10.92 5.33 -32.46
CA ASP A 174 11.74 6.46 -32.90
C ASP A 174 12.76 6.89 -31.83
N LYS A 175 12.40 6.71 -30.55
CA LYS A 175 13.22 7.10 -29.40
C LYS A 175 13.12 6.03 -28.31
N PRO A 176 13.85 4.90 -28.47
CA PRO A 176 13.78 3.79 -27.51
C PRO A 176 14.33 4.19 -26.15
N GLY A 177 15.27 5.15 -26.07
CA GLY A 177 15.86 5.59 -24.81
C GLY A 177 16.52 4.43 -24.07
N ASP A 178 16.52 4.48 -22.74
CA ASP A 178 16.99 3.36 -21.91
C ASP A 178 15.82 2.38 -21.65
N LEU A 179 15.69 1.37 -22.51
CA LEU A 179 14.64 0.34 -22.35
C LEU A 179 14.93 -0.63 -21.21
N ALA A 180 16.19 -0.86 -20.84
CA ALA A 180 16.55 -1.76 -19.75
C ALA A 180 16.05 -1.21 -18.41
N THR A 181 16.36 0.06 -18.11
CA THR A 181 15.87 0.73 -16.89
C THR A 181 14.34 0.81 -16.87
N ASP A 182 13.70 1.05 -18.00
CA ASP A 182 12.25 1.08 -18.10
C ASP A 182 11.59 -0.30 -17.87
N LEU A 183 12.22 -1.38 -18.33
CA LEU A 183 11.74 -2.73 -18.06
C LEU A 183 11.84 -3.08 -16.58
N GLU A 184 12.84 -2.55 -15.87
CA GLU A 184 12.96 -2.74 -14.42
C GLU A 184 11.98 -1.87 -13.61
N THR A 185 11.70 -0.65 -14.08
CA THR A 185 10.98 0.35 -13.27
C THR A 185 9.53 0.56 -13.68
N ILE A 186 9.22 0.46 -14.97
CA ILE A 186 7.90 0.79 -15.53
C ILE A 186 7.13 -0.47 -15.91
N ALA A 187 7.75 -1.46 -16.53
CA ALA A 187 7.05 -2.69 -16.91
C ALA A 187 6.44 -3.47 -15.72
N PRO A 188 6.95 -3.39 -14.47
CA PRO A 188 6.28 -4.00 -13.34
C PRO A 188 5.10 -3.19 -12.79
N LEU A 189 4.88 -1.95 -13.25
CA LEU A 189 3.79 -1.10 -12.77
C LEU A 189 2.43 -1.72 -13.09
N ARG A 190 1.57 -1.78 -12.07
CA ARG A 190 0.24 -2.37 -12.14
C ARG A 190 -0.79 -1.35 -11.71
N ASP A 191 -1.97 -1.46 -12.28
CA ASP A 191 -3.12 -0.80 -11.71
C ASP A 191 -3.49 -1.52 -10.42
N LEU A 192 -3.61 -0.76 -9.34
CA LEU A 192 -3.96 -1.30 -8.05
C LEU A 192 -5.35 -0.81 -7.65
N ARG A 193 -6.15 -1.72 -7.10
CA ARG A 193 -7.33 -1.32 -6.34
C ARG A 193 -6.89 -0.45 -5.14
N PRO A 194 -7.66 0.57 -4.73
CA PRO A 194 -7.35 1.34 -3.55
C PRO A 194 -7.18 0.46 -2.31
N GLU A 195 -6.30 0.82 -1.39
CA GLU A 195 -6.28 0.20 -0.07
C GLU A 195 -7.49 0.69 0.74
N ILE A 196 -8.32 -0.25 1.17
CA ILE A 196 -9.52 0.03 1.96
C ILE A 196 -9.34 -0.59 3.34
N PHE A 197 -9.29 0.27 4.36
CA PHE A 197 -9.17 -0.12 5.76
C PHE A 197 -10.40 0.40 6.52
N PRO A 198 -11.52 -0.35 6.52
CA PRO A 198 -12.79 0.13 7.05
C PRO A 198 -12.83 0.14 8.59
N ALA A 199 -12.06 -0.73 9.25
CA ALA A 199 -12.11 -0.88 10.70
C ALA A 199 -11.29 0.23 11.38
N ARG A 200 -11.98 1.21 11.97
CA ARG A 200 -11.35 2.33 12.70
C ARG A 200 -11.23 2.02 14.20
N VAL A 201 -10.04 2.24 14.75
CA VAL A 201 -9.80 2.18 16.21
C VAL A 201 -9.03 3.40 16.67
N ASN A 202 -9.48 4.04 17.73
CA ASN A 202 -8.77 5.15 18.32
C ASN A 202 -7.84 4.63 19.42
N VAL A 203 -6.54 4.78 19.22
CA VAL A 203 -5.51 4.40 20.20
C VAL A 203 -4.75 5.64 20.62
N HIS A 204 -4.57 5.80 21.93
CA HIS A 204 -3.76 6.87 22.45
C HIS A 204 -2.31 6.41 22.63
N PHE A 205 -1.37 7.25 22.19
CA PHE A 205 0.09 7.10 22.36
C PHE A 205 0.70 8.24 23.18
N ASP A 206 1.71 7.95 24.01
CA ASP A 206 2.48 9.01 24.68
C ASP A 206 3.35 9.78 23.67
N ALA A 207 3.76 11.00 24.02
CA ALA A 207 4.55 11.84 23.14
C ALA A 207 5.86 11.16 22.69
N PRO A 208 6.66 10.53 23.58
CA PRO A 208 7.91 9.88 23.16
C PRO A 208 7.71 8.77 22.12
N LEU A 209 6.66 7.96 22.24
CA LEU A 209 6.37 6.92 21.26
C LEU A 209 5.88 7.50 19.93
N ARG A 210 5.13 8.62 19.95
CA ARG A 210 4.74 9.33 18.71
C ARG A 210 5.97 9.83 17.98
N ASP A 211 6.82 10.57 18.67
CA ASP A 211 8.02 11.17 18.08
C ASP A 211 8.95 10.10 17.51
N SER A 212 9.08 8.97 18.22
CA SER A 212 9.87 7.84 17.75
C SER A 212 9.29 7.18 16.49
N LEU A 213 7.95 7.08 16.40
CA LEU A 213 7.29 6.54 15.21
C LEU A 213 7.41 7.50 14.03
N ASP A 214 7.30 8.80 14.25
CA ASP A 214 7.45 9.81 13.20
C ASP A 214 8.88 9.86 12.67
N GLY A 215 9.87 9.82 13.57
CA GLY A 215 11.27 9.70 13.19
C GLY A 215 11.58 8.39 12.46
N LEU A 216 10.94 7.28 12.85
CA LEU A 216 11.07 6.02 12.10
C LEU A 216 10.42 6.13 10.71
N ALA A 217 9.21 6.67 10.62
CA ALA A 217 8.45 6.85 9.38
C ALA A 217 9.23 7.69 8.36
N ALA A 218 9.78 8.82 8.80
CA ALA A 218 10.64 9.68 7.97
C ALA A 218 11.87 8.93 7.42
N ARG A 219 12.55 8.13 8.27
CA ARG A 219 13.75 7.37 7.86
C ARG A 219 13.46 6.24 6.86
N VAL A 220 12.25 5.68 6.85
CA VAL A 220 11.89 4.55 5.97
C VAL A 220 10.95 4.96 4.83
N GLY A 221 10.63 6.25 4.68
CA GLY A 221 9.72 6.72 3.64
C GLY A 221 8.31 6.13 3.79
N SER A 222 7.76 6.21 5.00
CA SER A 222 6.45 5.67 5.36
C SER A 222 5.66 6.72 6.15
N ASP A 223 4.43 6.36 6.53
CA ASP A 223 3.62 7.14 7.45
C ASP A 223 3.36 6.36 8.74
N ARG A 224 2.89 7.06 9.77
CA ARG A 224 2.62 6.47 11.08
C ARG A 224 1.57 5.35 11.01
N ALA A 225 0.55 5.49 10.15
CA ALA A 225 -0.53 4.53 10.06
C ALA A 225 -0.06 3.21 9.43
N GLU A 226 0.78 3.28 8.40
CA GLU A 226 1.40 2.14 7.75
C GLU A 226 2.36 1.40 8.71
N LEU A 227 3.20 2.13 9.46
CA LEU A 227 4.03 1.53 10.50
C LEU A 227 3.21 0.85 11.60
N MET A 228 2.07 1.43 11.98
CA MET A 228 1.19 0.85 12.99
C MET A 228 0.49 -0.42 12.48
N ARG A 229 0.10 -0.47 11.20
CA ARG A 229 -0.40 -1.71 10.57
C ARG A 229 0.68 -2.78 10.57
N LEU A 230 1.90 -2.43 10.14
CA LEU A 230 3.04 -3.35 10.15
C LEU A 230 3.37 -3.86 11.57
N ALA A 231 3.29 -2.98 12.59
CA ALA A 231 3.48 -3.38 13.98
C ALA A 231 2.41 -4.38 14.44
N ALA A 232 1.16 -4.14 14.06
CA ALA A 232 0.05 -5.01 14.40
C ALA A 232 0.14 -6.38 13.70
N GLU A 233 0.47 -6.42 12.42
CA GLU A 233 0.74 -7.67 11.69
C GLU A 233 1.89 -8.44 12.35
N ARG A 234 2.99 -7.76 12.69
CA ARG A 234 4.13 -8.39 13.38
C ARG A 234 3.75 -8.99 14.73
N VAL A 235 2.89 -8.34 15.51
CA VAL A 235 2.49 -8.88 16.81
C VAL A 235 1.57 -10.10 16.66
N LEU A 236 0.79 -10.16 15.57
CA LEU A 236 -0.01 -11.34 15.23
C LEU A 236 0.88 -12.50 14.73
N GLU A 237 1.90 -12.23 13.91
CA GLU A 237 2.85 -13.24 13.42
C GLU A 237 3.75 -13.79 14.52
N ALA A 238 4.28 -12.91 15.36
CA ALA A 238 5.24 -13.24 16.41
C ALA A 238 4.84 -12.60 17.74
N PRO A 239 3.85 -13.18 18.46
CA PRO A 239 3.36 -12.61 19.72
C PRO A 239 4.45 -12.57 20.80
N GLY A 240 5.31 -13.60 20.88
CA GLY A 240 6.30 -13.73 21.95
C GLY A 240 5.66 -13.60 23.34
N MET A 241 6.36 -13.00 24.31
CA MET A 241 5.82 -12.73 25.66
C MET A 241 4.85 -11.52 25.67
N ILE A 242 3.82 -11.55 24.82
CA ILE A 242 2.92 -10.41 24.61
C ILE A 242 2.13 -10.06 25.87
N GLU A 243 1.66 -11.05 26.62
CA GLU A 243 0.91 -10.81 27.85
C GLU A 243 1.72 -10.05 28.88
N GLN A 244 2.96 -10.47 29.13
CA GLN A 244 3.87 -9.80 30.05
C GLN A 244 4.17 -8.37 29.58
N ALA A 245 4.40 -8.17 28.29
CA ALA A 245 4.68 -6.85 27.73
C ALA A 245 3.47 -5.92 27.84
N VAL A 246 2.25 -6.41 27.59
CA VAL A 246 1.00 -5.66 27.74
C VAL A 246 0.74 -5.31 29.21
N ASN A 247 0.96 -6.24 30.13
CA ASN A 247 0.87 -5.96 31.56
C ASN A 247 1.85 -4.84 31.94
N ARG A 248 3.13 -4.92 31.54
CA ARG A 248 4.12 -3.86 31.79
C ARG A 248 3.71 -2.51 31.19
N GLU A 249 3.15 -2.50 29.99
CA GLU A 249 2.69 -1.27 29.33
C GLU A 249 1.50 -0.62 30.08
N ILE A 250 0.60 -1.42 30.65
CA ILE A 250 -0.51 -0.91 31.48
C ILE A 250 0.03 -0.28 32.77
N PHE A 251 1.05 -0.88 33.37
CA PHE A 251 1.66 -0.42 34.63
C PHE A 251 2.85 0.54 34.45
N ARG A 252 3.07 1.06 33.24
CA ARG A 252 4.28 1.83 32.88
C ARG A 252 4.46 3.16 33.63
N SER A 253 3.38 3.77 34.15
CA SER A 253 3.54 4.95 35.00
C SER A 253 3.62 4.58 36.49
N GLU A 254 4.68 5.03 37.16
CA GLU A 254 4.98 4.75 38.57
C GLU A 254 3.81 5.15 39.50
N LYS A 255 3.18 6.30 39.24
CA LYS A 255 1.96 6.76 39.92
C LYS A 255 0.75 5.82 39.75
N ASN A 256 0.59 5.15 38.60
CA ASN A 256 -0.51 4.20 38.39
C ASN A 256 -0.18 2.80 38.88
N ARG A 257 1.10 2.40 38.95
CA ARG A 257 1.49 1.07 39.43
C ARG A 257 1.03 0.86 40.87
N ALA A 258 1.30 1.80 41.77
CA ALA A 258 0.84 1.74 43.16
C ALA A 258 -0.69 1.74 43.25
N HIS A 259 -1.36 2.64 42.53
CA HIS A 259 -2.82 2.78 42.57
C HIS A 259 -3.56 1.56 41.97
N LEU A 260 -3.08 1.00 40.85
CA LEU A 260 -3.67 -0.16 40.20
C LEU A 260 -3.35 -1.47 40.93
N MET A 261 -2.15 -1.61 41.52
CA MET A 261 -1.84 -2.74 42.40
C MET A 261 -2.72 -2.72 43.65
N ALA A 262 -2.91 -1.57 44.30
CA ALA A 262 -3.84 -1.43 45.42
C ALA A 262 -5.28 -1.80 45.03
N ARG A 263 -5.72 -1.43 43.83
CA ARG A 263 -7.05 -1.80 43.30
C ARG A 263 -7.16 -3.29 42.95
N HIS A 264 -6.11 -3.91 42.44
CA HIS A 264 -6.07 -5.34 42.14
C HIS A 264 -6.12 -6.18 43.42
N VAL A 265 -5.33 -5.81 44.43
CA VAL A 265 -5.35 -6.40 45.77
C VAL A 265 -6.74 -6.26 46.42
N ARG A 266 -7.38 -5.08 46.35
CA ARG A 266 -8.76 -4.89 46.84
C ARG A 266 -9.78 -5.77 46.12
N ARG A 267 -9.62 -6.03 44.82
CA ARG A 267 -10.51 -6.91 44.04
C ARG A 267 -10.28 -8.39 44.37
N GLN A 268 -9.04 -8.80 44.58
CA GLN A 268 -8.74 -10.16 45.04
C GLN A 268 -9.26 -10.41 46.46
N ALA A 269 -9.14 -9.43 47.36
CA ALA A 269 -9.72 -9.50 48.70
C ALA A 269 -11.25 -9.65 48.63
N ARG A 270 -11.94 -8.84 47.80
CA ARG A 270 -13.39 -8.96 47.61
C ARG A 270 -13.85 -10.31 47.03
N ARG A 271 -13.06 -10.92 46.14
CA ARG A 271 -13.32 -12.28 45.62
C ARG A 271 -13.10 -13.38 46.65
N ARG A 272 -12.24 -13.16 47.64
CA ARG A 272 -12.01 -14.10 48.75
C ARG A 272 -13.02 -13.97 49.89
N THR A 273 -13.72 -12.84 49.97
CA THR A 273 -14.73 -12.56 51.01
C THR A 273 -16.18 -12.68 50.52
N GLN A 274 -16.41 -13.11 49.28
CA GLN A 274 -17.73 -13.55 48.84
C GLN A 274 -17.83 -15.05 49.15
N PRO A 275 -18.66 -15.48 50.11
CA PRO A 275 -19.05 -16.88 50.19
C PRO A 275 -19.96 -17.20 48.99
N ASP A 276 -19.97 -18.47 48.57
CA ASP A 276 -20.90 -18.98 47.55
C ASP A 276 -22.36 -18.68 47.88
#